data_AF-A3X0A3-F1
#
_entry.id   AF-A3X0A3-F1
#
_cell.length_a   1.000
_cell.length_b   1.000
_cell.length_c   1.000
_cell.angle_alpha   90.00
_cell.angle_beta   90.00
_cell.angle_gamma   90.00
#
_symmetry.space_group_name_H-M   'P 1'
#
loop_
_entity.id
_entity.type
_entity.pdbx_description
1 polymer ?
#
loop_
_entity_poly.entity_id
_entity_poly.type
_entity_poly.pdbx_seq_one_letter_code
_entity_poly.pdbx_strand_id
1 'polypeptide(L)' 'MAKRVTKTKSCKDRERLGVLRVKDHRQIEERILRLLDRYEASPETDKRWLDIGRSCIEQGFMAINRAVFEQKRAELPED' A
#
# COMPACT_ATOMS: atom_id res chain seq x y z
N MET A 1 22.44 -18.14 -29.91
CA MET A 1 21.06 -17.65 -30.15
C MET A 1 20.49 -17.09 -28.85
N ALA A 2 20.91 -15.88 -28.45
CA ALA A 2 20.43 -15.26 -27.20
C ALA A 2 19.01 -14.73 -27.41
N LYS A 3 18.02 -15.34 -26.75
CA LYS A 3 16.64 -14.85 -26.75
C LYS A 3 16.63 -13.43 -26.19
N ARG A 4 16.45 -12.45 -27.08
CA ARG A 4 16.18 -11.06 -26.76
C ARG A 4 14.85 -11.05 -26.00
N VAL A 5 14.89 -11.13 -24.67
CA VAL A 5 13.72 -10.90 -23.82
C VAL A 5 13.26 -9.48 -24.14
N THR A 6 12.21 -9.37 -24.93
CA THR A 6 11.67 -8.09 -25.38
C THR A 6 11.29 -7.28 -24.15
N LYS A 7 11.81 -6.05 -24.05
CA LYS A 7 11.63 -5.06 -22.96
C LYS A 7 10.18 -4.99 -22.42
N THR A 8 9.20 -5.32 -23.27
CA THR A 8 7.77 -5.41 -22.98
C THR A 8 7.33 -6.52 -21.99
N LYS A 9 7.99 -7.69 -21.95
CA LYS A 9 7.66 -8.74 -20.95
C LYS A 9 8.10 -8.33 -19.53
N SER A 10 9.30 -7.78 -19.41
CA SER A 10 9.86 -7.31 -18.14
C SER A 10 9.02 -6.22 -17.46
N CYS A 11 8.36 -5.35 -18.24
CA CYS A 11 7.54 -4.27 -17.72
C CYS A 11 6.19 -4.77 -17.16
N LYS A 12 5.50 -5.69 -17.88
CA LYS A 12 4.23 -6.28 -17.46
C LYS A 12 4.38 -7.16 -16.22
N ASP A 13 5.49 -7.90 -16.11
CA ASP A 13 5.76 -8.72 -14.94
C ASP A 13 6.02 -7.86 -13.69
N ARG A 14 6.68 -6.70 -13.85
CA ARG A 14 6.86 -5.72 -12.76
C ARG A 14 5.54 -5.12 -12.28
N GLU A 15 4.65 -4.75 -13.19
CA GLU A 15 3.32 -4.21 -12.85
C GLU A 15 2.48 -5.25 -12.10
N ARG A 16 2.46 -6.50 -12.57
CA ARG A 16 1.76 -7.62 -11.91
C ARG A 16 2.34 -7.91 -10.52
N LEU A 17 3.66 -7.88 -10.37
CA LEU A 17 4.34 -8.04 -9.07
C LEU A 17 4.03 -6.87 -8.12
N GLY A 18 3.96 -5.64 -8.64
CA GLY A 18 3.57 -4.46 -7.86
C GLY A 18 2.15 -4.59 -7.31
N VAL A 19 1.19 -4.99 -8.15
CA VAL A 19 -0.20 -5.24 -7.74
C VAL A 19 -0.30 -6.35 -6.69
N LEU A 20 0.46 -7.45 -6.83
CA LEU A 20 0.45 -8.53 -5.84
C LEU A 20 1.03 -8.07 -4.49
N ARG A 21 2.13 -7.32 -4.49
CA ARG A 21 2.74 -6.79 -3.26
C ARG A 21 1.80 -5.83 -2.52
N VAL A 22 1.10 -4.96 -3.24
CA VAL A 22 0.10 -4.05 -2.63
C VAL A 22 -1.05 -4.83 -1.98
N LYS A 23 -1.45 -5.98 -2.54
CA LYS A 23 -2.47 -6.84 -1.89
C LYS A 23 -1.97 -7.39 -0.56
N ASP A 24 -0.72 -7.83 -0.48
CA ASP A 24 -0.13 -8.34 0.76
C ASP A 24 -0.02 -7.23 1.81
N HIS A 25 0.41 -6.03 1.41
CA HIS A 25 0.46 -4.87 2.31
C HIS A 25 -0.91 -4.53 2.90
N ARG A 26 -1.96 -4.52 2.06
CA ARG A 26 -3.34 -4.27 2.50
C ARG A 26 -3.80 -5.29 3.54
N GLN A 27 -3.42 -6.56 3.43
CA GLN A 27 -3.78 -7.56 4.43
C GLN A 27 -3.10 -7.31 5.77
N ILE A 28 -1.84 -6.85 5.76
CA ILE A 28 -1.10 -6.52 6.97
C ILE A 28 -1.69 -5.25 7.61
N GLU A 29 -1.95 -4.22 6.81
CA GLU A 29 -2.59 -2.98 7.24
C GLU A 29 -3.92 -3.26 7.94
N GLU A 30 -4.82 -4.01 7.30
CA GLU A 30 -6.13 -4.39 7.86
C GLU A 30 -6.00 -5.13 9.20
N ARG A 31 -5.01 -6.05 9.34
CA ARG A 31 -4.77 -6.76 10.61
C ARG A 31 -4.34 -5.81 11.72
N ILE A 32 -3.52 -4.81 11.39
CA ILE A 32 -3.08 -3.80 12.35
C ILE A 32 -4.24 -2.88 12.71
N LEU A 33 -5.03 -2.40 11.73
CA LEU A 33 -6.19 -1.56 12.01
C LEU A 33 -7.20 -2.26 12.93
N ARG A 34 -7.47 -3.56 12.73
CA ARG A 34 -8.30 -4.35 13.65
C ARG A 34 -7.70 -4.53 15.04
N LEU A 35 -6.37 -4.51 15.16
CA LEU A 35 -5.71 -4.48 16.46
C LEU A 35 -5.95 -3.11 17.12
N LEU A 36 -5.82 -2.01 16.39
CA LEU A 36 -6.12 -0.66 16.90
C LEU A 36 -7.59 -0.51 17.31
N ASP A 37 -8.52 -1.09 16.56
CA ASP A 37 -9.95 -1.07 16.90
C ASP A 37 -10.24 -1.76 18.24
N ARG A 38 -9.47 -2.80 18.61
CA ARG A 38 -9.57 -3.44 19.93
C ARG A 38 -9.07 -2.52 21.06
N TYR A 39 -8.04 -1.73 20.80
CA TYR A 39 -7.56 -0.75 21.76
C TYR A 39 -8.50 0.45 21.88
N GLU A 40 -9.13 0.88 20.79
CA GLU A 40 -10.13 1.95 20.76
C GLU A 40 -11.35 1.65 21.65
N ALA A 41 -11.73 0.37 21.72
CA ALA A 41 -12.82 -0.12 22.57
C ALA A 41 -12.46 -0.18 24.06
N SER A 42 -11.18 -0.11 24.42
CA SER A 42 -10.73 -0.15 25.82
C SER A 42 -10.75 1.27 26.44
N PRO A 43 -11.45 1.49 27.56
CA PRO A 43 -11.48 2.78 28.24
C PRO A 43 -10.13 3.16 28.89
N GLU A 44 -9.21 2.21 29.04
CA GLU A 44 -7.86 2.44 29.59
C GLU A 44 -6.87 2.98 28.55
N THR A 45 -7.26 3.00 27.27
CA THR A 45 -6.40 3.47 26.19
C THR A 45 -6.44 4.99 26.04
N ASP A 46 -5.27 5.61 25.95
CA ASP A 46 -5.17 7.02 25.52
C ASP A 46 -5.49 7.14 24.03
N LYS A 47 -6.70 7.62 23.73
CA LYS A 47 -7.23 7.78 22.38
C LYS A 47 -6.40 8.75 21.53
N ARG A 48 -5.85 9.81 22.13
CA ARG A 48 -5.07 10.80 21.38
C ARG A 48 -3.80 10.17 20.81
N TRP A 49 -3.11 9.36 21.61
CA TRP A 49 -1.93 8.64 21.14
C TRP A 49 -2.28 7.50 20.19
N LEU A 50 -3.43 6.85 20.38
CA LEU A 50 -3.92 5.82 19.45
C LEU A 50 -4.22 6.40 18.07
N ASP A 51 -4.86 7.55 17.99
CA ASP A 51 -5.17 8.26 16.73
C ASP A 51 -3.91 8.69 15.97
N ILE A 52 -2.90 9.18 16.70
CA ILE A 52 -1.58 9.49 16.13
C ILE A 52 -0.95 8.22 15.55
N GLY A 53 -0.95 7.13 16.31
CA GLY A 53 -0.43 5.84 15.88
C GLY A 53 -1.12 5.33 14.61
N ARG A 54 -2.45 5.36 14.57
CA ARG A 54 -3.26 4.98 13.40
C ARG A 54 -2.85 5.80 12.17
N SER A 55 -2.80 7.12 12.31
CA SER A 55 -2.45 8.04 11.22
C SER A 55 -1.06 7.74 10.64
N CYS A 56 -0.07 7.51 11.52
CA CYS A 56 1.30 7.19 11.08
C CYS A 56 1.37 5.83 10.35
N ILE A 57 0.60 4.84 10.80
CA ILE A 57 0.55 3.52 10.17
C ILE A 57 -0.05 3.62 8.76
N GLU A 58 -1.20 4.29 8.60
CA GLU A 58 -1.86 4.49 7.31
C GLU A 58 -0.95 5.26 6.33
N GLN A 59 -0.28 6.32 6.81
CA GLN A 59 0.71 7.06 6.02
C GLN A 59 1.89 6.18 5.62
N GLY A 60 2.38 5.32 6.52
CA GLY A 60 3.44 4.36 6.25
C GLY A 60 3.06 3.38 5.13
N PHE A 61 1.87 2.77 5.20
CA PHE A 61 1.38 1.88 4.15
C PHE A 61 1.15 2.60 2.83
N MET A 62 0.64 3.83 2.85
CA MET A 62 0.51 4.67 1.64
C MET A 62 1.86 4.92 0.98
N ALA A 63 2.89 5.27 1.76
CA ALA A 63 4.24 5.51 1.27
C ALA A 63 4.86 4.24 0.66
N ILE A 64 4.72 3.09 1.36
CA ILE A 64 5.20 1.78 0.87
C ILE A 64 4.48 1.40 -0.43
N ASN A 65 3.16 1.55 -0.48
CA ASN A 65 2.36 1.22 -1.67
C ASN A 65 2.78 2.09 -2.86
N ARG A 66 3.05 3.39 -2.65
CA ARG A 66 3.58 4.27 -3.71
C ARG A 66 5.00 3.91 -4.15
N ALA A 67 5.85 3.43 -3.24
CA ALA A 67 7.20 3.00 -3.59
C ALA A 67 7.21 1.73 -4.49
N VAL A 68 6.16 0.91 -4.42
CA VAL A 68 6.04 -0.35 -5.16
C VAL A 68 5.10 -0.25 -6.37
N PHE A 69 4.16 0.68 -6.34
CA PHE A 69 3.16 0.89 -7.38
C PHE A 69 3.08 2.36 -7.80
N GLU A 70 3.51 2.65 -9.03
CA GLU A 70 3.44 3.99 -9.61
C GLU A 70 2.00 4.29 -10.05
N GLN A 71 1.34 5.22 -9.34
CA GLN A 71 0.08 5.79 -9.84
C GLN A 71 0.41 6.73 -11.00
N LYS A 72 0.15 6.29 -12.22
CA LYS A 72 0.17 7.19 -13.38
C LYS A 72 -0.94 8.22 -13.22
N ARG A 73 -0.67 9.46 -13.65
CA ARG A 73 -1.73 10.46 -13.77
C ARG A 73 -2.77 9.96 -14.79
N ALA A 74 -4.03 10.19 -14.50
CA ALA A 74 -5.07 10.00 -15.52
C ALA A 74 -4.87 11.08 -16.59
N GLU A 75 -4.95 10.69 -17.86
CA GLU A 75 -5.11 11.65 -18.96
C GLU A 75 -6.49 12.27 -18.80
N LEU A 76 -6.53 13.59 -18.76
CA LEU A 76 -7.79 14.31 -18.75
C LEU A 76 -8.21 14.62 -20.20
N PRO A 77 -9.52 14.72 -20.50
CA PRO A 77 -9.99 15.10 -21.83
C PRO A 77 -9.41 16.43 -22.35
N GLU A 78 -8.94 17.28 -21.44
CA GLU A 78 -8.33 18.58 -21.69
C GLU A 78 -6.79 18.58 -21.86
N ASP A 79 -6.10 17.44 -21.72
CA ASP A 79 -4.64 17.32 -21.92
C ASP A 79 -4.20 17.24 -23.39
#